data_AF-A0A6A3GFN8-F1
#
_entry.id   AF-A0A6A3GFN8-F1
#
_cell.length_a   1.000
_cell.length_b   1.000
_cell.length_c   1.000
_cell.angle_alpha   90.00
_cell.angle_beta   90.00
_cell.angle_gamma   90.00
#
_symmetry.space_group_name_H-M   'P 1'
#
loop_
_entity.id
_entity.type
_entity.pdbx_description
1 polymer ?
#
loop_
_entity_poly.entity_id
_entity_poly.type
_entity_poly.pdbx_seq_one_letter_code
_entity_poly.pdbx_strand_id
1 'polypeptide(L)'
;GCREGVGDAVFADGSRYSGQWKDDLQDGEGTFTSAEGDRYVGQWHRGFREGAGILTVGSSGVIKEGQWYRDEPVDGEWTITFPDGSKFTGECVGGRPHGRGLCKYAGGDLYDGMWVHGKRHGAGSGFFANGESFVGQWENNHVALNGQGKLTLADGTVHVYAN
;
A
#
# COMPACT_ATOMS: atom_id res chain seq x y z
N GLY A 1 -8.80 5.99 39.16
CA GLY A 1 -9.47 6.75 38.09
C GLY A 1 -9.02 6.17 36.77
N CYS A 2 -9.89 6.20 35.75
CA CYS A 2 -9.57 5.77 34.40
C CYS A 2 -8.70 6.81 33.67
N ARG A 3 -7.96 6.37 32.65
CA ARG A 3 -7.31 7.25 31.68
C ARG A 3 -8.37 7.88 30.78
N GLU A 4 -8.30 9.20 30.69
CA GLU A 4 -9.20 10.08 29.94
C GLU A 4 -8.37 11.20 29.31
N GLY A 5 -8.76 11.66 28.13
CA GLY A 5 -8.10 12.77 27.44
C GLY A 5 -6.77 12.37 26.78
N VAL A 6 -5.83 13.31 26.66
CA VAL A 6 -4.56 13.05 25.96
C VAL A 6 -3.50 12.56 26.93
N GLY A 7 -2.76 11.52 26.56
CA GLY A 7 -1.66 11.02 27.37
C GLY A 7 -0.79 9.97 26.69
N ASP A 8 0.35 9.71 27.34
CA ASP A 8 1.32 8.71 26.91
C ASP A 8 1.23 7.46 27.81
N ALA A 9 1.44 6.29 27.22
CA ALA A 9 1.61 5.03 27.93
C ALA A 9 2.80 4.25 27.38
N VAL A 10 3.54 3.62 28.29
CA VAL A 10 4.53 2.60 27.97
C VAL A 10 4.01 1.29 28.56
N PHE A 11 3.90 0.26 27.73
CA PHE A 11 3.37 -1.04 28.13
C PHE A 11 4.49 -1.99 28.55
N ALA A 12 4.13 -3.09 29.22
CA ALA A 12 5.09 -4.04 29.77
C ALA A 12 5.97 -4.73 28.70
N ASP A 13 5.45 -4.87 27.48
CA ASP A 13 6.19 -5.40 26.33
C ASP A 13 7.15 -4.37 25.71
N GLY A 14 7.18 -3.13 26.20
CA GLY A 14 7.98 -2.03 25.68
C GLY A 14 7.32 -1.23 24.55
N SER A 15 6.12 -1.63 24.11
CA SER A 15 5.34 -0.83 23.18
C SER A 15 4.88 0.48 23.83
N ARG A 16 4.54 1.46 22.98
CA ARG A 16 4.24 2.83 23.41
C ARG A 16 3.02 3.35 22.69
N TYR A 17 2.16 4.06 23.41
CA TYR A 17 1.06 4.82 22.82
C TYR A 17 1.15 6.28 23.26
N SER A 18 0.85 7.19 22.34
CA SER A 18 0.69 8.62 22.58
C SER A 18 -0.54 9.09 21.84
N GLY A 19 -1.57 9.54 22.56
CA GLY A 19 -2.83 9.92 21.92
C GLY A 19 -3.98 10.10 22.89
N GLN A 20 -5.19 10.06 22.34
CA GLN A 20 -6.42 10.22 23.08
C GLN A 20 -6.85 8.90 23.77
N TRP A 21 -7.44 9.05 24.94
CA TRP A 21 -7.93 7.99 25.83
C TRP A 21 -9.36 8.27 26.26
N LYS A 22 -10.12 7.20 26.43
CA LYS A 22 -11.47 7.20 27.01
C LYS A 22 -11.73 5.87 27.70
N ASP A 23 -12.23 5.89 28.93
CA ASP A 23 -12.55 4.68 29.69
C ASP A 23 -11.38 3.66 29.72
N ASP A 24 -10.15 4.14 29.96
CA ASP A 24 -8.90 3.36 29.96
C ASP A 24 -8.44 2.79 28.60
N LEU A 25 -9.15 3.08 27.51
CA LEU A 25 -8.87 2.61 26.16
C LEU A 25 -8.42 3.74 25.22
N GLN A 26 -7.62 3.40 24.21
CA GLN A 26 -7.29 4.31 23.12
C GLN A 26 -8.56 4.65 22.34
N ASP A 27 -8.89 5.94 22.20
CA ASP A 27 -10.11 6.38 21.52
C ASP A 27 -9.90 7.80 20.98
N GLY A 28 -10.02 7.98 19.67
CA GLY A 28 -9.66 9.22 18.96
C GLY A 28 -8.37 9.07 18.14
N GLU A 29 -7.59 10.14 17.99
CA GLU A 29 -6.33 10.08 17.24
C GLU A 29 -5.17 9.67 18.15
N GLY A 30 -4.28 8.84 17.62
CA GLY A 30 -3.15 8.34 18.38
C GLY A 30 -2.03 7.73 17.56
N THR A 31 -0.87 7.68 18.17
CA THR A 31 0.33 7.02 17.67
C THR A 31 0.63 5.81 18.54
N PHE A 32 0.76 4.64 17.94
CA PHE A 32 1.28 3.45 18.59
C PHE A 32 2.60 3.04 17.95
N THR A 33 3.57 2.66 18.78
CA THR A 33 4.82 2.04 18.34
C THR A 33 4.95 0.70 19.05
N SER A 34 4.98 -0.41 18.31
CA SER A 34 5.16 -1.75 18.86
C SER A 34 6.59 -1.96 19.34
N ALA A 35 6.81 -2.98 20.16
CA ALA A 35 8.16 -3.37 20.60
C ALA A 35 9.05 -3.83 19.42
N GLU A 36 8.43 -4.32 18.35
CA GLU A 36 9.09 -4.78 17.11
C GLU A 36 9.41 -3.62 16.14
N GLY A 37 8.98 -2.39 16.46
CA GLY A 37 9.26 -1.19 15.70
C GLY A 37 8.20 -0.79 14.68
N ASP A 38 7.10 -1.54 14.57
CA ASP A 38 5.94 -1.12 13.77
C ASP A 38 5.33 0.14 14.38
N ARG A 39 5.00 1.11 13.54
CA ARG A 39 4.43 2.39 13.96
C ARG A 39 3.12 2.64 13.26
N TYR A 40 2.04 2.77 14.03
CA TYR A 40 0.74 3.20 13.55
C TYR A 40 0.46 4.65 13.97
N VAL A 41 -0.04 5.46 13.04
CA VAL A 41 -0.56 6.81 13.29
C VAL A 41 -1.94 6.90 12.67
N GLY A 42 -2.96 7.18 13.47
CA GLY A 42 -4.32 7.34 12.95
C GLY A 42 -5.38 7.16 14.01
N GLN A 43 -6.54 6.70 13.55
CA GLN A 43 -7.77 6.64 14.32
C GLN A 43 -7.87 5.36 15.17
N TRP A 44 -8.34 5.57 16.39
CA TRP A 44 -8.57 4.55 17.40
C TRP A 44 -10.01 4.60 17.87
N HIS A 45 -10.59 3.43 18.10
CA HIS A 45 -11.88 3.32 18.76
C HIS A 45 -11.84 2.15 19.74
N ARG A 46 -12.09 2.42 21.02
CA ARG A 46 -12.14 1.41 22.09
C ARG A 46 -10.95 0.42 22.08
N GLY A 47 -9.75 0.96 21.89
CA GLY A 47 -8.51 0.19 21.92
C GLY A 47 -8.08 -0.45 20.60
N PHE A 48 -8.88 -0.36 19.55
CA PHE A 48 -8.56 -0.89 18.23
C PHE A 48 -8.20 0.23 17.25
N ARG A 49 -7.34 -0.06 16.27
CA ARG A 49 -7.21 0.78 15.08
C ARG A 49 -8.50 0.71 14.28
N GLU A 50 -9.15 1.84 14.06
CA GLU A 50 -10.44 1.91 13.39
C GLU A 50 -10.62 3.28 12.72
N GLY A 51 -10.78 3.29 11.40
CA GLY A 51 -10.80 4.48 10.55
C GLY A 51 -9.51 4.67 9.76
N ALA A 52 -9.21 5.91 9.37
CA ALA A 52 -8.03 6.24 8.58
C ALA A 52 -6.75 6.07 9.40
N GLY A 53 -5.71 5.48 8.80
CA GLY A 53 -4.42 5.38 9.46
C GLY A 53 -3.26 4.96 8.56
N ILE A 54 -2.06 5.27 9.04
CA ILE A 54 -0.78 5.00 8.41
C ILE A 54 -0.01 4.01 9.28
N LEU A 55 0.33 2.85 8.71
CA LEU A 55 1.21 1.86 9.31
C LEU A 55 2.58 1.90 8.62
N THR A 56 3.62 2.23 9.36
CA THR A 56 5.01 2.00 8.98
C THR A 56 5.48 0.67 9.57
N VAL A 57 5.81 -0.29 8.73
CA VAL A 57 6.30 -1.61 9.15
C VAL A 57 7.78 -1.50 9.51
N GLY A 58 8.14 -1.66 10.77
CA GLY A 58 9.49 -1.42 11.28
C GLY A 58 10.54 -2.33 10.66
N SER A 59 10.20 -3.60 10.43
CA SER A 59 11.11 -4.60 9.87
C SER A 59 11.46 -4.37 8.40
N SER A 60 10.60 -3.68 7.64
CA SER A 60 10.77 -3.51 6.19
C SER A 60 10.88 -2.06 5.76
N GLY A 61 10.40 -1.10 6.55
CA GLY A 61 10.25 0.31 6.15
C GLY A 61 9.05 0.58 5.23
N VAL A 62 8.24 -0.43 4.90
CA VAL A 62 7.03 -0.25 4.08
C VAL A 62 6.01 0.60 4.83
N ILE A 63 5.46 1.60 4.15
CA ILE A 63 4.41 2.47 4.68
C ILE A 63 3.10 2.14 3.97
N LYS A 64 2.04 1.86 4.74
CA LYS A 64 0.69 1.57 4.25
C LYS A 64 -0.30 2.57 4.79
N GLU A 65 -1.00 3.25 3.90
CA GLU A 65 -2.03 4.25 4.21
C GLU A 65 -3.38 3.78 3.66
N GLY A 66 -4.39 3.71 4.53
CA GLY A 66 -5.71 3.24 4.17
C GLY A 66 -6.66 3.20 5.37
N GLN A 67 -7.73 2.42 5.22
CA GLN A 67 -8.79 2.28 6.21
C GLN A 67 -8.62 1.03 7.06
N TRP A 68 -8.88 1.15 8.35
CA TRP A 68 -8.78 0.09 9.35
C TRP A 68 -10.13 -0.17 9.99
N TYR A 69 -10.40 -1.42 10.33
CA TYR A 69 -11.57 -1.78 11.14
C TYR A 69 -11.15 -2.87 12.12
N ARG A 70 -11.20 -2.56 13.41
CA ARG A 70 -10.85 -3.50 14.49
C ARG A 70 -9.50 -4.18 14.28
N ASP A 71 -8.46 -3.36 14.06
CA ASP A 71 -7.09 -3.80 13.78
C ASP A 71 -6.85 -4.54 12.45
N GLU A 72 -7.88 -4.75 11.65
CA GLU A 72 -7.75 -5.34 10.32
C GLU A 72 -7.74 -4.26 9.22
N PRO A 73 -6.88 -4.39 8.19
CA PRO A 73 -6.95 -3.53 7.02
C PRO A 73 -8.24 -3.80 6.26
N VAL A 74 -8.98 -2.75 5.92
CA VAL A 74 -10.20 -2.83 5.13
C VAL A 74 -9.85 -2.96 3.65
N ASP A 75 -10.45 -3.91 2.95
CA ASP A 75 -10.31 -4.04 1.49
C ASP A 75 -10.81 -2.76 0.79
N GLY A 76 -10.10 -2.32 -0.26
CA GLY A 76 -10.43 -1.10 -1.00
C GLY A 76 -9.20 -0.32 -1.43
N GLU A 77 -9.32 1.00 -1.51
CA GLU A 77 -8.23 1.88 -1.96
C GLU A 77 -7.15 2.08 -0.90
N TRP A 78 -5.90 1.84 -1.27
CA TRP A 78 -4.74 2.03 -0.41
C TRP A 78 -3.61 2.72 -1.14
N THR A 79 -2.75 3.37 -0.35
CA THR A 79 -1.43 3.81 -0.80
C THR A 79 -0.35 3.03 -0.06
N ILE A 80 0.58 2.44 -0.82
CA ILE A 80 1.73 1.70 -0.28
C ILE A 80 3.00 2.37 -0.79
N THR A 81 3.84 2.84 0.12
CA THR A 81 5.18 3.37 -0.19
C THR A 81 6.22 2.36 0.25
N PHE A 82 7.12 2.01 -0.66
CA PHE A 82 8.21 1.06 -0.44
C PHE A 82 9.51 1.80 -0.06
N PRO A 83 10.47 1.11 0.59
CA PRO A 83 11.71 1.73 1.06
C PRO A 83 12.60 2.31 -0.04
N ASP A 84 12.51 1.76 -1.25
CA ASP A 84 13.23 2.26 -2.42
C ASP A 84 12.63 3.57 -2.96
N GLY A 85 11.47 4.00 -2.45
CA GLY A 85 10.71 5.16 -2.93
C GLY A 85 9.62 4.81 -3.94
N SER A 86 9.49 3.54 -4.34
CA SER A 86 8.38 3.08 -5.19
C SER A 86 7.05 3.30 -4.46
N LYS A 87 6.00 3.63 -5.19
CA LYS A 87 4.67 3.93 -4.65
C LYS A 87 3.57 3.28 -5.45
N PHE A 88 2.74 2.48 -4.78
CA PHE A 88 1.50 1.93 -5.31
C PHE A 88 0.30 2.73 -4.76
N THR A 89 -0.68 3.01 -5.62
CA THR A 89 -2.00 3.53 -5.25
C THR A 89 -3.05 2.77 -6.04
N GLY A 90 -4.02 2.19 -5.35
CA GLY A 90 -5.12 1.46 -5.97
C GLY A 90 -5.78 0.47 -5.02
N GLU A 91 -6.55 -0.44 -5.61
CA GLU A 91 -7.29 -1.46 -4.90
C GLU A 91 -6.35 -2.48 -4.21
N CYS A 92 -6.70 -2.85 -2.99
CA CYS A 92 -6.04 -3.85 -2.16
C CYS A 92 -7.07 -4.80 -1.55
N VAL A 93 -6.71 -6.07 -1.51
CA VAL A 93 -7.46 -7.13 -0.81
C VAL A 93 -6.51 -7.88 0.12
N GLY A 94 -6.90 -8.05 1.38
CA GLY A 94 -6.04 -8.66 2.41
C GLY A 94 -4.71 -7.92 2.59
N GLY A 95 -4.74 -6.59 2.45
CA GLY A 95 -3.57 -5.72 2.60
C GLY A 95 -2.51 -5.85 1.50
N ARG A 96 -2.87 -6.39 0.32
CA ARG A 96 -2.01 -6.52 -0.87
C ARG A 96 -2.69 -5.95 -2.12
N PRO A 97 -1.95 -5.36 -3.06
CA PRO A 97 -2.51 -4.89 -4.34
C PRO A 97 -3.33 -5.97 -5.05
N HIS A 98 -4.57 -5.65 -5.37
CA HIS A 98 -5.52 -6.53 -6.04
C HIS A 98 -6.61 -5.69 -6.68
N GLY A 99 -6.92 -5.88 -7.96
CA GLY A 99 -7.82 -4.98 -8.70
C GLY A 99 -7.04 -3.95 -9.53
N ARG A 100 -7.62 -2.78 -9.79
CA ARG A 100 -6.94 -1.73 -10.55
C ARG A 100 -5.98 -0.94 -9.66
N GLY A 101 -4.81 -0.59 -10.21
CA GLY A 101 -3.89 0.28 -9.49
C GLY A 101 -2.73 0.79 -10.33
N LEU A 102 -2.12 1.85 -9.81
CA LEU A 102 -0.97 2.54 -10.37
C LEU A 102 0.25 2.31 -9.48
N CYS A 103 1.34 1.79 -10.03
CA CYS A 103 2.64 1.76 -9.37
C CYS A 103 3.64 2.66 -10.10
N LYS A 104 4.23 3.59 -9.35
CA LYS A 104 5.38 4.41 -9.77
C LYS A 104 6.61 3.81 -9.11
N TYR A 105 7.54 3.30 -9.90
CA TYR A 105 8.76 2.68 -9.39
C TYR A 105 9.85 3.72 -9.20
N ALA A 106 10.71 3.51 -8.21
CA ALA A 106 11.85 4.39 -7.92
C ALA A 106 12.80 4.55 -9.12
N GLY A 107 12.91 3.51 -9.96
CA GLY A 107 13.70 3.53 -11.19
C GLY A 107 13.13 4.38 -12.33
N GLY A 108 11.96 4.99 -12.16
CA GLY A 108 11.27 5.81 -13.16
C GLY A 108 10.23 5.06 -13.99
N ASP A 109 10.20 3.73 -13.90
CA ASP A 109 9.15 2.93 -14.50
C ASP A 109 7.78 3.23 -13.88
N LEU A 110 6.72 3.02 -14.66
CA LEU A 110 5.34 3.18 -14.24
C LEU A 110 4.50 2.02 -14.78
N TYR A 111 3.57 1.54 -13.96
CA TYR A 111 2.56 0.58 -14.39
C TYR A 111 1.17 1.01 -13.93
N ASP A 112 0.25 1.16 -14.87
CA ASP A 112 -1.19 1.39 -14.63
C ASP A 112 -1.97 0.20 -15.20
N GLY A 113 -2.58 -0.61 -14.35
CA GLY A 113 -3.29 -1.80 -14.80
C GLY A 113 -3.86 -2.65 -13.69
N MET A 114 -4.15 -3.90 -14.03
CA MET A 114 -4.72 -4.86 -13.10
C MET A 114 -3.64 -5.55 -12.25
N TRP A 115 -4.03 -5.88 -11.03
CA TRP A 115 -3.19 -6.50 -10.02
C TRP A 115 -3.89 -7.73 -9.45
N VAL A 116 -3.13 -8.79 -9.20
CA VAL A 116 -3.59 -9.97 -8.50
C VAL A 116 -2.53 -10.36 -7.48
N HIS A 117 -2.87 -10.26 -6.19
CA HIS A 117 -2.01 -10.62 -5.06
C HIS A 117 -0.61 -9.98 -5.11
N GLY A 118 -0.54 -8.70 -5.44
CA GLY A 118 0.70 -7.94 -5.52
C GLY A 118 1.47 -8.08 -6.84
N LYS A 119 0.92 -8.78 -7.84
CA LYS A 119 1.55 -8.93 -9.16
C LYS A 119 0.74 -8.21 -10.24
N ARG A 120 1.44 -7.58 -11.18
CA ARG A 120 0.84 -7.05 -12.41
C ARG A 120 0.23 -8.21 -13.20
N HIS A 121 -1.01 -8.05 -13.62
CA HIS A 121 -1.81 -9.09 -14.25
C HIS A 121 -2.84 -8.43 -15.19
N GLY A 122 -3.47 -9.20 -16.08
CA GLY A 122 -4.55 -8.71 -16.95
C GLY A 122 -4.16 -7.51 -17.82
N ALA A 123 -5.15 -6.67 -18.17
CA ALA A 123 -4.91 -5.47 -18.96
C ALA A 123 -4.11 -4.42 -18.18
N GLY A 124 -3.10 -3.83 -18.82
CA GLY A 124 -2.33 -2.74 -18.23
C GLY A 124 -1.37 -2.05 -19.21
N SER A 125 -0.87 -0.90 -18.78
CA SER A 125 0.09 -0.06 -19.49
C SER A 125 1.35 0.11 -18.66
N GLY A 126 2.50 -0.32 -19.19
CA GLY A 126 3.82 -0.07 -18.66
C GLY A 126 4.51 1.06 -19.41
N PHE A 127 5.11 2.00 -18.69
CA PHE A 127 6.00 3.02 -19.24
C PHE A 127 7.35 2.86 -18.57
N PHE A 128 8.41 2.78 -19.35
CA PHE A 128 9.73 2.40 -18.87
C PHE A 128 10.66 3.60 -18.90
N ALA A 129 11.59 3.66 -17.95
CA ALA A 129 12.53 4.78 -17.82
C ALA A 129 13.43 4.95 -19.06
N ASN A 130 13.60 3.90 -19.87
CA ASN A 130 14.31 3.94 -21.15
C ASN A 130 13.49 4.62 -22.29
N GLY A 131 12.27 5.07 -22.02
CA GLY A 131 11.37 5.71 -23.00
C GLY A 131 10.44 4.75 -23.74
N GLU A 132 10.56 3.44 -23.50
CA GLU A 132 9.67 2.45 -24.09
C GLU A 132 8.32 2.40 -23.37
N SER A 133 7.29 1.86 -24.03
CA SER A 133 6.01 1.57 -23.40
C SER A 133 5.36 0.31 -23.95
N PHE A 134 4.60 -0.37 -23.10
CA PHE A 134 3.82 -1.53 -23.49
C PHE A 134 2.38 -1.39 -23.00
N VAL A 135 1.41 -1.54 -23.90
CA VAL A 135 -0.01 -1.62 -23.57
C VAL A 135 -0.54 -2.98 -24.00
N GLY A 136 -1.05 -3.77 -23.07
CA GLY A 136 -1.51 -5.12 -23.40
C GLY A 136 -1.81 -5.97 -22.17
N GLN A 137 -1.76 -7.29 -22.38
CA GLN A 137 -1.98 -8.28 -21.32
C GLN A 137 -0.70 -8.55 -20.52
N TRP A 138 -0.85 -8.69 -19.21
CA TRP A 138 0.18 -8.99 -18.25
C TRP A 138 -0.16 -10.27 -17.50
N GLU A 139 0.84 -11.08 -17.20
CA GLU A 139 0.72 -12.26 -16.39
C GLU A 139 1.92 -12.37 -15.46
N ASN A 140 1.65 -12.40 -14.15
CA ASN A 140 2.67 -12.62 -13.11
C ASN A 140 3.87 -11.67 -13.22
N ASN A 141 3.62 -10.37 -13.43
CA ASN A 141 4.63 -9.31 -13.64
C ASN A 141 5.30 -9.28 -15.02
N HIS A 142 4.95 -10.15 -15.95
CA HIS A 142 5.51 -10.17 -17.30
C HIS A 142 4.47 -9.79 -18.33
N VAL A 143 4.89 -9.21 -19.45
CA VAL A 143 4.01 -9.08 -20.62
C VAL A 143 3.66 -10.48 -21.10
N ALA A 144 2.38 -10.76 -21.33
CA ALA A 144 1.95 -12.06 -21.84
C ALA A 144 2.33 -12.16 -23.32
N LEU A 145 3.29 -13.03 -23.67
CA LEU A 145 3.84 -13.18 -25.04
C LEU A 145 2.84 -13.81 -26.03
N ASN A 146 1.86 -14.51 -25.50
CA ASN A 146 0.66 -15.03 -26.15
C ASN A 146 -0.52 -14.05 -26.04
N GLY A 147 -0.28 -12.85 -25.53
CA GLY A 147 -1.26 -11.79 -25.34
C GLY A 147 -1.22 -10.74 -26.43
N GLN A 148 -2.38 -10.14 -26.67
CA GLN A 148 -2.51 -8.97 -27.53
C GLN A 148 -1.85 -7.76 -26.87
N GLY A 149 -1.14 -6.95 -27.65
CA GLY A 149 -0.52 -5.75 -27.12
C GLY A 149 0.21 -4.89 -28.15
N LYS A 150 0.66 -3.74 -27.70
CA LYS A 150 1.41 -2.76 -28.46
C LYS A 150 2.66 -2.35 -27.67
N LEU A 151 3.82 -2.72 -28.18
CA LEU A 151 5.11 -2.19 -27.73
C LEU A 151 5.46 -0.97 -28.56
N THR A 152 5.83 0.13 -27.91
CA THR A 152 6.41 1.31 -28.56
C THR A 152 7.83 1.48 -28.04
N LEU A 153 8.81 1.39 -28.93
CA LEU A 153 10.22 1.58 -28.62
C LEU A 153 10.53 3.08 -28.42
N ALA A 154 11.67 3.38 -27.81
CA ALA A 154 12.09 4.75 -27.52
C ALA A 154 12.26 5.64 -28.78
N ASP A 155 12.53 5.04 -29.94
CA ASP A 155 12.62 5.71 -31.24
C ASP A 155 11.25 5.95 -31.90
N GLY A 156 10.16 5.52 -31.24
CA GLY A 156 8.79 5.59 -31.74
C GLY A 156 8.35 4.41 -32.59
N THR A 157 9.22 3.42 -32.84
CA THR A 157 8.87 2.19 -33.56
C THR A 157 7.79 1.43 -32.80
N VAL A 158 6.75 1.00 -33.50
CA VAL A 158 5.60 0.29 -32.93
C VAL A 158 5.58 -1.16 -33.39
N HIS A 159 5.51 -2.09 -32.44
CA HIS A 159 5.23 -3.50 -32.67
C HIS A 159 3.85 -3.84 -32.10
N VAL A 160 2.96 -4.35 -32.95
CA VAL A 160 1.64 -4.84 -32.56
C VAL A 160 1.66 -6.36 -32.55
N TYR A 161 1.27 -6.92 -31.42
CA TYR A 161 1.08 -8.36 -31.22
C TYR A 161 -0.42 -8.61 -31.28
N ALA A 162 -0.85 -9.30 -32.33
CA ALA A 162 -2.22 -9.76 -32.54
C ALA A 162 -2.21 -11.28 -32.72
N ASN A 163 -3.34 -11.92 -32.38
CA ASN A 163 -3.54 -13.34 -32.62
C ASN A 163 -3.67 -13.65 -34.11
#